data_AF-A0A7F8R2Z4-F1
#
_entry.id   AF-A0A7F8R2Z4-F1
#
_cell.length_a   1.000
_cell.length_b   1.000
_cell.length_c   1.000
_cell.angle_alpha   90.00
_cell.angle_beta   90.00
_cell.angle_gamma   90.00
#
_symmetry.space_group_name_H-M   'P 1'
#
loop_
_entity.id
_entity.type
_entity.pdbx_description
1 polymer ?
#
loop_
_entity_poly.entity_id
_entity_poly.type
_entity_poly.pdbx_seq_one_letter_code
_entity_poly.pdbx_strand_id
1 'polypeptide(L)'
;MGRKVTVATCALNQWALDFEGNLQRILKSIEIAKRKGARYRLGPELEICGYGCWDHYYESDTLLHSLQVLAALLDSPVTQDIICDVGLPVMHRNVRYNCRVIFLNRKILLIRPKMALANEGNYRELRWFTPWSRNRQTEEYFLPRMIQDVTKQWPPYPQMEATSAREPDCVSGTSFDS
;
A
#
# COMPACT_ATOMS: atom_id res chain seq x y z
N MET A 1 -7.97 28.40 13.78
CA MET A 1 -6.86 27.85 14.59
C MET A 1 -6.33 26.62 13.86
N GLY A 2 -5.18 26.71 13.19
CA GLY A 2 -4.63 25.59 12.43
C GLY A 2 -4.09 24.50 13.37
N ARG A 3 -4.59 23.26 13.25
CA ARG A 3 -4.03 22.12 13.98
C ARG A 3 -2.73 21.69 13.28
N LYS A 4 -1.62 21.60 14.04
CA LYS A 4 -0.35 21.10 13.51
C LYS A 4 -0.40 19.59 13.38
N VAL A 5 0.08 19.05 12.26
CA VAL A 5 0.25 17.62 12.00
C VAL A 5 1.69 17.34 11.63
N THR A 6 2.20 16.17 12.03
CA THR A 6 3.52 15.69 11.64
C THR A 6 3.34 14.44 10.78
N VAL A 7 3.93 14.47 9.60
CA VAL A 7 3.91 13.36 8.63
C VAL A 7 5.34 12.92 8.33
N ALA A 8 5.52 11.65 7.98
CA ALA A 8 6.80 11.08 7.62
C ALA A 8 6.73 10.42 6.25
N THR A 9 7.80 10.55 5.49
CA THR A 9 8.06 9.76 4.29
C THR A 9 9.39 9.04 4.45
N CYS A 10 9.63 8.00 3.66
CA CYS A 10 10.87 7.24 3.72
C CYS A 10 11.30 6.72 2.35
N ALA A 11 12.61 6.56 2.19
CA ALA A 11 13.21 5.77 1.13
C ALA A 11 13.70 4.47 1.75
N LEU A 12 13.27 3.33 1.21
CA LEU A 12 13.66 2.01 1.68
C LEU A 12 14.43 1.28 0.59
N ASN A 13 15.50 0.60 0.99
CA ASN A 13 16.26 -0.28 0.11
C ASN A 13 15.60 -1.66 0.08
N GLN A 14 14.42 -1.74 -0.56
CA GLN A 14 13.69 -2.99 -0.70
C GLN A 14 14.35 -3.88 -1.73
N TRP A 15 14.23 -5.20 -1.51
CA TRP A 15 14.72 -6.20 -2.44
C TRP A 15 13.56 -7.03 -2.95
N ALA A 16 13.51 -7.23 -4.27
CA ALA A 16 12.46 -8.00 -4.93
C ALA A 16 12.34 -9.39 -4.28
N LEU A 17 11.13 -9.74 -3.86
CA LEU A 17 10.76 -11.01 -3.23
C LEU A 17 11.39 -11.30 -1.84
N ASP A 18 12.20 -10.38 -1.30
CA ASP A 18 12.73 -10.45 0.08
C ASP A 18 11.65 -10.01 1.08
N PHE A 19 10.57 -10.78 1.20
CA PHE A 19 9.40 -10.42 2.01
C PHE A 19 9.76 -10.19 3.49
N GLU A 20 10.66 -11.01 4.05
CA GLU A 20 11.11 -10.86 5.43
C GLU A 20 11.92 -9.57 5.61
N GLY A 21 12.94 -9.34 4.79
CA GLY A 21 13.75 -8.13 4.89
C GLY A 21 12.93 -6.86 4.61
N ASN A 22 12.02 -6.91 3.64
CA ASN A 22 11.13 -5.80 3.32
C ASN A 22 10.18 -5.48 4.47
N LEU A 23 9.62 -6.50 5.15
CA LEU A 23 8.82 -6.34 6.36
C LEU A 23 9.62 -5.63 7.45
N GLN A 24 10.84 -6.10 7.75
CA GLN A 24 11.67 -5.51 8.80
C GLN A 24 12.03 -4.04 8.50
N ARG A 25 12.34 -3.71 7.24
CA ARG A 25 12.63 -2.34 6.80
C ARG A 25 11.40 -1.43 6.95
N ILE A 26 10.21 -1.91 6.58
CA ILE A 26 8.95 -1.18 6.76
C ILE A 26 8.70 -0.92 8.25
N LEU A 27 8.72 -1.96 9.09
CA LEU A 27 8.53 -1.84 10.54
C LEU A 27 9.50 -0.84 11.16
N LYS A 28 10.78 -0.90 10.77
CA LYS A 28 11.81 0.03 11.27
C LYS A 28 11.51 1.48 10.89
N SER A 29 11.04 1.71 9.67
CA SER A 29 10.67 3.06 9.22
C SER A 29 9.46 3.62 9.97
N ILE A 30 8.47 2.78 10.28
CA ILE A 30 7.29 3.14 11.07
C ILE A 30 7.70 3.48 12.51
N GLU A 31 8.59 2.67 13.10
CA GLU A 31 9.16 2.94 14.43
C GLU A 31 9.88 4.30 14.49
N ILE A 32 10.70 4.61 13.47
CA ILE A 32 11.39 5.90 13.37
C ILE A 32 10.39 7.05 13.22
N ALA A 33 9.37 6.90 12.37
CA ALA A 33 8.34 7.89 12.16
C ALA A 33 7.58 8.21 13.46
N LYS A 34 7.16 7.18 14.20
CA LYS A 34 6.49 7.34 15.50
C LYS A 34 7.36 8.02 16.54
N ARG A 35 8.65 7.64 16.65
CA ARG A 35 9.58 8.30 17.58
C ARG A 35 9.77 9.78 17.27
N LYS A 36 9.61 10.19 16.01
CA LYS A 36 9.64 11.60 15.58
C LYS A 36 8.27 12.30 15.68
N GLY A 37 7.26 11.65 16.26
CA GLY A 37 5.93 12.22 16.47
C GLY A 37 5.03 12.23 15.23
N ALA A 38 5.39 11.51 14.16
CA ALA A 38 4.55 11.43 12.97
C ALA A 38 3.27 10.64 13.23
N ARG A 39 2.14 11.14 12.68
CA ARG A 39 0.82 10.49 12.73
C ARG A 39 0.43 9.84 11.40
N TYR A 40 1.25 10.05 10.37
CA TYR A 40 1.12 9.44 9.06
C TYR A 40 2.51 9.05 8.55
N ARG A 41 2.68 7.82 8.06
CA ARG A 41 3.90 7.33 7.41
C ARG A 41 3.58 6.91 5.98
N LEU A 42 4.31 7.50 5.05
CA LEU A 42 4.29 7.19 3.62
C LEU A 42 5.49 6.30 3.26
N GLY A 43 5.22 5.11 2.72
CA GLY A 43 6.25 4.24 2.13
C GLY A 43 6.37 4.33 0.61
N PRO A 44 7.45 3.81 -0.01
CA PRO A 44 7.60 3.73 -1.47
C PRO A 44 6.55 2.85 -2.16
N GLU A 45 6.50 2.95 -3.49
CA GLU A 45 5.65 2.11 -4.33
C GLU A 45 6.04 0.62 -4.24
N LEU A 46 5.03 -0.26 -4.18
CA LEU A 46 5.19 -1.73 -4.10
C LEU A 46 6.23 -2.20 -3.07
N GLU A 47 6.41 -1.45 -1.97
CA GLU A 47 7.48 -1.70 -1.02
C GLU A 47 7.40 -3.08 -0.34
N ILE A 48 6.23 -3.71 -0.24
CA ILE A 48 6.08 -5.01 0.42
C ILE A 48 6.82 -6.11 -0.35
N CYS A 49 6.58 -6.22 -1.65
CA CYS A 49 7.25 -7.19 -2.52
C CYS A 49 8.56 -6.65 -3.13
N GLY A 50 8.73 -5.33 -3.13
CA GLY A 50 9.73 -4.61 -3.92
C GLY A 50 9.23 -4.32 -5.33
N TYR A 51 9.51 -3.12 -5.86
CA TYR A 51 9.05 -2.69 -7.18
C TYR A 51 9.58 -3.58 -8.33
N GLY A 52 10.83 -4.04 -8.22
CA GLY A 52 11.53 -4.80 -9.25
C GLY A 52 11.24 -6.30 -9.30
N CYS A 53 10.00 -6.74 -9.04
CA CYS A 53 9.64 -8.17 -9.15
C CYS A 53 9.46 -8.65 -10.60
N TRP A 54 9.26 -7.74 -11.55
CA TRP A 54 9.07 -8.08 -12.98
C TRP A 54 7.99 -9.16 -13.19
N ASP A 55 8.26 -10.19 -13.97
CA ASP A 55 7.30 -11.24 -14.31
C ASP A 55 6.85 -12.09 -13.10
N HIS A 56 7.55 -12.01 -11.95
CA HIS A 56 7.04 -12.61 -10.71
C HIS A 56 5.71 -12.00 -10.26
N TYR A 57 5.31 -10.82 -10.76
CA TYR A 57 3.95 -10.32 -10.53
C TYR A 57 2.86 -11.25 -11.10
N TYR A 58 3.17 -12.09 -12.09
CA TYR A 58 2.23 -13.10 -12.59
C TYR A 58 2.06 -14.28 -11.63
N GLU A 59 3.03 -14.56 -10.78
CA GLU A 59 2.99 -15.65 -9.83
C GLU A 59 2.01 -15.31 -8.69
N SER A 60 1.11 -16.23 -8.38
CA SER A 60 0.16 -16.09 -7.27
C SER A 60 0.86 -15.88 -5.94
N ASP A 61 2.06 -16.44 -5.79
CA ASP A 61 2.85 -16.41 -4.57
C ASP A 61 3.28 -14.98 -4.21
N THR A 62 3.56 -14.14 -5.21
CA THR A 62 3.85 -12.72 -4.99
C THR A 62 2.68 -12.01 -4.33
N LEU A 63 1.43 -12.31 -4.73
CA LEU A 63 0.24 -11.75 -4.08
C LEU A 63 0.04 -12.34 -2.68
N LEU A 64 0.20 -13.66 -2.53
CA LEU A 64 0.02 -14.35 -1.27
C LEU A 64 0.97 -13.85 -0.19
N HIS A 65 2.28 -13.82 -0.48
CA HIS A 65 3.28 -13.35 0.46
C HIS A 65 3.17 -11.86 0.74
N SER A 66 2.73 -11.06 -0.24
CA SER A 66 2.42 -9.64 0.01
C SER A 66 1.28 -9.47 1.02
N LEU A 67 0.24 -10.31 0.94
CA LEU A 67 -0.85 -10.31 1.92
C LEU A 67 -0.40 -10.81 3.30
N GLN A 68 0.49 -11.81 3.37
CA GLN A 68 1.06 -12.28 4.64
C GLN A 68 1.88 -11.18 5.34
N VAL A 69 2.70 -10.45 4.58
CA VAL A 69 3.44 -9.29 5.11
C VAL A 69 2.47 -8.20 5.57
N LEU A 70 1.41 -7.91 4.80
CA LEU A 70 0.37 -6.97 5.23
C LEU A 70 -0.31 -7.42 6.53
N ALA A 71 -0.61 -8.71 6.69
CA ALA A 71 -1.16 -9.27 7.92
C ALA A 71 -0.21 -9.06 9.11
N ALA A 72 1.09 -9.30 8.92
CA ALA A 72 2.11 -9.05 9.95
C ALA A 72 2.22 -7.57 10.33
N LEU A 73 2.14 -6.65 9.35
CA LEU A 73 2.11 -5.21 9.60
C LEU A 73 0.85 -4.77 10.37
N LEU A 74 -0.31 -5.35 10.05
CA LEU A 74 -1.57 -5.09 10.73
C LEU A 74 -1.53 -5.59 12.18
N ASP A 75 -0.93 -6.74 12.46
CA ASP A 75 -0.87 -7.28 13.82
C ASP A 75 0.22 -6.60 14.68
N SER A 76 1.25 -6.03 14.05
CA SER A 76 2.39 -5.44 14.76
C SER A 76 1.99 -4.26 15.68
N PRO A 77 2.43 -4.24 16.95
CA PRO A 77 2.13 -3.14 17.87
C PRO A 77 2.79 -1.82 17.44
N VAL A 78 3.84 -1.87 16.61
CA VAL A 78 4.50 -0.65 16.12
C VAL A 78 3.56 0.20 15.27
N THR A 79 2.56 -0.39 14.61
CA THR A 79 1.66 0.32 13.70
C THR A 79 0.45 0.97 14.40
N GLN A 80 0.35 0.85 15.73
CA GLN A 80 -0.71 1.52 16.49
C GLN A 80 -0.54 3.05 16.50
N ASP A 81 -1.64 3.79 16.47
CA ASP A 81 -1.74 5.25 16.54
C ASP A 81 -0.96 6.03 15.46
N ILE A 82 -0.64 5.37 14.35
CA ILE A 82 -0.06 5.98 13.15
C ILE A 82 -0.76 5.43 11.90
N ILE A 83 -1.15 6.31 10.99
CA ILE A 83 -1.66 5.91 9.68
C ILE A 83 -0.47 5.40 8.86
N CYS A 84 -0.58 4.19 8.35
CA CYS A 84 0.43 3.57 7.51
C CYS A 84 -0.10 3.47 6.08
N ASP A 85 0.63 4.03 5.13
CA ASP A 85 0.38 3.89 3.70
C ASP A 85 1.51 3.05 3.08
N VAL A 86 1.16 1.85 2.62
CA VAL A 86 2.08 0.84 2.09
C VAL A 86 1.69 0.39 0.69
N GLY A 87 2.69 0.00 -0.12
CA GLY A 87 2.48 -0.46 -1.49
C GLY A 87 2.54 -1.98 -1.64
N LEU A 88 1.57 -2.58 -2.33
CA LEU A 88 1.57 -4.00 -2.71
C LEU A 88 0.67 -4.28 -3.92
N PRO A 89 0.88 -5.40 -4.66
CA PRO A 89 -0.05 -5.82 -5.70
C PRO A 89 -1.33 -6.37 -5.09
N VAL A 90 -2.48 -5.98 -5.64
CA VAL A 90 -3.81 -6.45 -5.20
C VAL A 90 -4.58 -7.01 -6.39
N MET A 91 -5.21 -8.16 -6.21
CA MET A 91 -6.13 -8.73 -7.19
C MET A 91 -7.56 -8.37 -6.81
N HIS A 92 -8.27 -7.67 -7.71
CA HIS A 92 -9.69 -7.39 -7.54
C HIS A 92 -10.46 -7.80 -8.79
N ARG A 93 -11.47 -8.66 -8.63
CA ARG A 93 -12.28 -9.20 -9.74
C ARG A 93 -11.44 -9.78 -10.88
N ASN A 94 -10.43 -10.59 -10.56
CA ASN A 94 -9.46 -11.18 -11.49
C ASN A 94 -8.58 -10.17 -12.27
N VAL A 95 -8.51 -8.92 -11.82
CA VAL A 95 -7.65 -7.89 -12.39
C VAL A 95 -6.59 -7.47 -11.39
N ARG A 96 -5.33 -7.38 -11.84
CA ARG A 96 -4.19 -7.01 -10.99
C ARG A 96 -3.99 -5.50 -11.00
N TYR A 97 -3.93 -4.93 -9.82
CA TYR A 97 -3.67 -3.51 -9.62
C TYR A 97 -2.41 -3.31 -8.78
N ASN A 98 -1.65 -2.28 -9.14
CA ASN A 98 -0.64 -1.72 -8.26
C ASN A 98 -1.38 -0.82 -7.26
N CYS A 99 -1.32 -1.17 -5.98
CA CYS A 99 -2.17 -0.55 -4.96
C CYS A 99 -1.37 0.03 -3.81
N ARG A 100 -1.93 1.12 -3.27
CA ARG A 100 -1.65 1.64 -1.94
C ARG A 100 -2.69 1.08 -0.97
N VAL A 101 -2.27 0.55 0.17
CA VAL A 101 -3.16 0.12 1.24
C VAL A 101 -2.89 0.99 2.45
N ILE A 102 -3.94 1.70 2.86
CA ILE A 102 -3.90 2.62 3.99
C ILE A 102 -4.60 1.93 5.16
N PHE A 103 -3.89 1.82 6.28
CA PHE A 103 -4.43 1.20 7.48
C PHE A 103 -4.05 1.96 8.75
N LEU A 104 -4.88 1.80 9.78
CA LEU A 104 -4.70 2.37 11.11
C LEU A 104 -5.28 1.42 12.14
N ASN A 105 -4.56 1.18 13.23
CA ASN A 105 -5.08 0.42 14.39
C ASN A 105 -5.73 -0.91 13.99
N ARG A 106 -4.98 -1.71 13.21
CA ARG A 106 -5.40 -3.02 12.67
C ARG A 106 -6.62 -2.98 11.76
N LYS A 107 -6.99 -1.82 11.21
CA LYS A 107 -8.10 -1.72 10.25
C LYS A 107 -7.61 -1.13 8.93
N ILE A 108 -7.98 -1.77 7.83
CA ILE A 108 -7.76 -1.23 6.50
C ILE A 108 -8.82 -0.16 6.25
N LEU A 109 -8.37 1.06 5.98
CA LEU A 109 -9.22 2.22 5.72
C LEU A 109 -9.55 2.34 4.23
N LEU A 110 -8.56 2.17 3.36
CA LEU A 110 -8.69 2.37 1.92
C LEU A 110 -7.68 1.51 1.16
N ILE A 111 -8.11 0.96 0.03
CA ILE A 111 -7.23 0.38 -1.00
C ILE A 111 -7.30 1.27 -2.23
N ARG A 112 -6.17 1.85 -2.62
CA ARG A 112 -6.11 2.82 -3.72
C ARG A 112 -5.29 2.26 -4.89
N PRO A 113 -5.93 1.78 -5.97
CA PRO A 113 -5.23 1.35 -7.18
C PRO A 113 -4.67 2.53 -7.97
N LYS A 114 -3.55 2.31 -8.65
CA LYS A 114 -2.91 3.29 -9.53
C LYS A 114 -3.76 3.48 -10.81
N MET A 115 -4.01 4.73 -11.17
CA MET A 115 -4.83 5.08 -12.36
C MET A 115 -3.99 5.29 -13.63
N ALA A 116 -2.74 5.75 -13.48
CA ALA A 116 -1.82 5.99 -14.58
C ALA A 116 -0.59 5.12 -14.37
N LEU A 117 -0.35 4.18 -15.28
CA LEU A 117 0.76 3.23 -15.22
C LEU A 117 1.90 3.68 -16.13
N ALA A 118 3.13 3.56 -15.65
CA ALA A 118 4.33 3.91 -16.40
C ALA A 118 4.64 2.81 -17.43
N ASN A 119 4.80 3.20 -18.69
CA ASN A 119 5.09 2.27 -19.79
C ASN A 119 6.13 2.82 -20.79
N GLU A 120 6.99 3.72 -20.31
CA GLU A 120 8.04 4.36 -21.09
C GLU A 120 9.43 3.98 -20.54
N GLY A 121 10.44 3.95 -21.41
CA GLY A 121 11.82 3.59 -21.04
C GLY A 121 11.93 2.19 -20.45
N ASN A 122 12.45 2.11 -19.22
CA ASN A 122 12.61 0.84 -18.48
C ASN A 122 11.31 0.37 -17.80
N TYR A 123 10.27 1.21 -17.78
CA TYR A 123 9.00 0.90 -17.13
C TYR A 123 8.07 0.18 -18.08
N ARG A 124 7.47 -0.92 -17.60
CA ARG A 124 6.53 -1.76 -18.36
C ARG A 124 5.36 -2.20 -17.48
N GLU A 125 4.83 -1.30 -16.66
CA GLU A 125 3.81 -1.63 -15.66
C GLU A 125 2.54 -2.23 -16.28
N LEU A 126 2.18 -1.81 -17.51
CA LEU A 126 1.03 -2.35 -18.25
C LEU A 126 1.18 -3.84 -18.59
N ARG A 127 2.39 -4.40 -18.52
CA ARG A 127 2.61 -5.84 -18.66
C ARG A 127 1.94 -6.59 -17.51
N TRP A 128 2.07 -6.10 -16.27
CA TRP A 128 1.67 -6.85 -15.08
C TRP A 128 0.40 -6.32 -14.41
N PHE A 129 0.10 -5.02 -14.57
CA PHE A 129 -0.97 -4.31 -13.90
C PHE A 129 -1.93 -3.65 -14.90
N THR A 130 -3.17 -3.46 -14.45
CA THR A 130 -4.21 -2.72 -15.18
C THR A 130 -4.46 -1.39 -14.49
N PRO A 131 -4.58 -0.26 -15.22
CA PRO A 131 -4.92 1.01 -14.60
C PRO A 131 -6.37 0.99 -14.10
N TRP A 132 -6.63 1.64 -12.96
CA TRP A 132 -8.00 1.84 -12.51
C TRP A 132 -8.74 2.85 -13.39
N SER A 133 -9.83 2.42 -14.03
CA SER A 133 -10.59 3.23 -15.01
C SER A 133 -11.83 3.93 -14.43
N ARG A 134 -12.26 3.60 -13.21
CA ARG A 134 -13.50 4.12 -12.60
C ARG A 134 -13.21 5.33 -11.70
N ASN A 135 -12.97 6.49 -12.30
CA ASN A 135 -12.64 7.72 -11.56
C ASN A 135 -13.77 8.14 -10.61
N ARG A 136 -13.44 8.49 -9.36
CA ARG A 136 -14.40 8.92 -8.30
C ARG A 136 -15.50 7.89 -8.01
N GLN A 137 -15.20 6.60 -8.24
CA GLN A 137 -16.08 5.50 -7.90
C GLN A 137 -15.34 4.55 -6.97
N THR A 138 -16.08 4.01 -6.01
CA THR A 138 -15.57 3.03 -5.05
C THR A 138 -16.19 1.68 -5.33
N GLU A 139 -15.43 0.62 -5.08
CA GLU A 139 -15.94 -0.74 -5.03
C GLU A 139 -15.62 -1.37 -3.68
N GLU A 140 -16.51 -2.24 -3.21
CA GLU A 140 -16.23 -3.06 -2.03
C GLU A 140 -15.18 -4.10 -2.38
N TYR A 141 -14.08 -4.11 -1.62
CA TYR A 141 -13.04 -5.12 -1.75
C TYR A 141 -13.24 -6.23 -0.71
N PHE A 142 -13.28 -7.48 -1.17
CA PHE A 142 -13.42 -8.63 -0.30
C PHE A 142 -12.06 -9.01 0.31
N LEU A 143 -11.89 -8.73 1.60
CA LEU A 143 -10.65 -9.08 2.29
C LEU A 143 -10.44 -10.61 2.33
N PRO A 144 -9.23 -11.12 2.05
CA PRO A 144 -8.90 -12.53 2.29
C PRO A 144 -9.08 -12.91 3.76
N ARG A 145 -9.43 -14.18 4.05
CA ARG A 145 -9.69 -14.66 5.42
C ARG A 145 -8.57 -14.30 6.40
N MET A 146 -7.31 -14.49 6.00
CA MET A 146 -6.15 -14.16 6.83
C MET A 146 -6.12 -12.69 7.29
N ILE A 147 -6.63 -11.77 6.48
CA ILE A 147 -6.71 -10.34 6.84
C ILE A 147 -7.95 -10.09 7.71
N GLN A 148 -9.07 -10.74 7.42
CA GLN A 148 -10.27 -10.66 8.27
C GLN A 148 -9.99 -11.14 9.70
N ASP A 149 -9.22 -12.23 9.85
CA ASP A 149 -8.87 -12.82 11.15
C ASP A 149 -8.04 -11.87 12.02
N VAL A 150 -7.13 -11.09 11.39
CA VAL A 150 -6.30 -10.09 12.08
C VAL A 150 -7.07 -8.81 12.38
N THR A 151 -7.81 -8.30 11.39
CA THR A 151 -8.48 -6.99 11.50
C THR A 151 -9.74 -7.05 12.36
N LYS A 152 -10.47 -8.17 12.33
CA LYS A 152 -11.81 -8.35 12.93
C LYS A 152 -12.74 -7.17 12.68
N GLN A 153 -12.55 -6.50 11.53
CA GLN A 153 -13.23 -5.25 11.23
C GLN A 153 -14.64 -5.53 10.69
N TRP A 154 -15.60 -4.68 11.08
CA TRP A 154 -16.95 -4.67 10.56
C TRP A 154 -17.28 -3.28 10.00
N PRO A 155 -17.77 -3.17 8.75
CA PRO A 155 -17.88 -4.24 7.76
C PRO A 155 -16.50 -4.79 7.32
N PRO A 156 -16.40 -6.05 6.86
CA PRO A 156 -15.14 -6.65 6.42
C PRO A 156 -14.67 -6.16 5.04
N TYR A 157 -15.35 -5.16 4.46
CA TYR A 157 -15.13 -4.66 3.11
C TYR A 157 -14.62 -3.21 3.17
N PRO A 158 -13.29 -2.97 3.08
CA PRO A 158 -12.79 -1.63 2.84
C PRO A 158 -13.19 -1.17 1.44
N GLN A 159 -13.31 0.14 1.27
CA GLN A 159 -13.53 0.74 -0.03
C GLN A 159 -12.25 0.66 -0.87
N MET A 160 -12.40 0.34 -2.15
CA MET A 160 -11.36 0.43 -3.17
C MET A 160 -11.69 1.60 -4.08
N GLU A 161 -10.87 2.65 -4.06
CA GLU A 161 -11.11 3.90 -4.80
C GLU A 161 -9.81 4.47 -5.34
N ALA A 162 -9.87 5.10 -6.52
CA ALA A 162 -8.84 6.04 -6.93
C ALA A 162 -9.42 7.38 -7.36
N THR A 163 -8.85 8.45 -6.81
CA THR A 163 -9.14 9.84 -7.17
C THR A 163 -7.94 10.46 -7.87
N SER A 164 -8.15 11.06 -9.03
CA SER A 164 -7.16 11.94 -9.66
C SER A 164 -6.81 13.08 -8.69
N ALA A 165 -5.51 13.35 -8.48
CA ALA A 165 -4.97 14.33 -7.51
C ALA A 165 -5.28 15.82 -7.82
N ARG A 166 -6.41 16.12 -8.47
CA ARG A 166 -6.80 17.48 -8.88
C ARG A 166 -7.43 18.31 -7.76
N GLU A 167 -7.57 17.77 -6.54
CA GLU A 167 -8.08 18.51 -5.37
C GLU A 167 -7.08 18.45 -4.18
N PRO A 168 -6.84 19.55 -3.44
CA PRO A 168 -5.53 19.82 -2.84
C PRO A 168 -5.40 19.57 -1.31
N ASP A 169 -6.11 18.59 -0.73
CA ASP A 169 -6.14 18.49 0.75
C ASP A 169 -5.09 17.56 1.37
N CYS A 170 -4.54 16.59 0.62
CA CYS A 170 -3.29 15.87 0.94
C CYS A 170 -2.98 14.88 -0.18
N VAL A 171 -1.94 15.13 -0.98
CA VAL A 171 -1.51 14.21 -2.03
C VAL A 171 -0.37 13.35 -1.48
N SER A 172 -0.64 12.09 -1.14
CA SER A 172 0.39 11.07 -0.92
C SER A 172 0.91 10.58 -2.27
N GLY A 173 1.84 11.34 -2.88
CA GLY A 173 2.56 10.92 -4.07
C GLY A 173 3.72 10.00 -3.70
N THR A 174 3.72 8.76 -4.17
CA THR A 174 4.88 7.88 -4.11
C THR A 174 5.60 7.92 -5.44
N SER A 175 6.74 8.61 -5.47
CA SER A 175 7.64 8.77 -6.63
C SER A 175 6.94 9.32 -7.89
N PHE A 176 7.02 10.64 -8.06
CA PHE A 176 6.98 11.24 -9.38
C PHE A 176 8.39 11.13 -9.95
N ASP A 177 8.58 10.31 -10.97
CA ASP A 177 9.83 10.34 -11.72
C ASP A 177 9.79 11.48 -12.74
N SER A 178 10.91 12.19 -12.76
CA SER A 178 11.37 13.27 -13.65
C SER A 178 11.28 12.98 -15.14
#